data_AF-A0A495SE30-F1
#
_entry.id   AF-A0A495SE30-F1
#
_cell.length_a   1.000
_cell.length_b   1.000
_cell.length_c   1.000
_cell.angle_alpha   90.00
_cell.angle_beta   90.00
_cell.angle_gamma   90.00
#
_symmetry.space_group_name_H-M   'P 1'
#
loop_
_entity.id
_entity.type
_entity.pdbx_description
1 polymer ?
#
loop_
_entity_poly.entity_id
_entity_poly.type
_entity_poly.pdbx_seq_one_letter_code
_entity_poly.pdbx_strand_id
1 'polypeptide(L)'
;MKKITFLTFLVLLFASCNKDENTIPISEPLTFEPNLLLKGWSYDTILWNGTIYLYDHNPDCNRDYFGFRNNEGQVYQFEETNFTNSYCSTNTTVLRWEPIGNHINFYFGTPKVDEFQIISLTDNLFTFAIDRDIDKNGKKEHLIITAIPYDPYNSYGVKAKKNQNLKIFPAKLHINNSKI
;
A
#
# COMPACT_ATOMS: atom_id res chain seq x y z
N MET A 1 -54.13 -25.88 49.61
CA MET A 1 -53.01 -26.83 49.43
C MET A 1 -53.57 -27.95 48.53
N LYS A 2 -53.08 -28.35 47.36
CA LYS A 2 -51.76 -28.41 46.70
C LYS A 2 -52.03 -28.31 45.17
N LYS A 3 -51.57 -27.27 44.47
CA LYS A 3 -50.46 -27.27 43.47
C LYS A 3 -50.09 -28.62 42.87
N ILE A 4 -50.45 -28.87 41.59
CA ILE A 4 -49.75 -29.79 40.68
C ILE A 4 -49.85 -29.26 39.22
N THR A 5 -48.68 -28.86 38.70
CA THR A 5 -48.08 -28.92 37.33
C THR A 5 -48.92 -28.78 36.06
N PHE A 6 -48.44 -28.02 35.06
CA PHE A 6 -47.58 -28.43 33.91
C PHE A 6 -47.36 -27.17 33.04
N LEU A 7 -46.11 -26.72 32.85
CA LEU A 7 -45.35 -26.76 31.58
C LEU A 7 -46.02 -26.07 30.38
N THR A 8 -45.19 -25.38 29.58
CA THR A 8 -45.45 -24.78 28.25
C THR A 8 -46.20 -23.45 28.20
N PHE A 9 -45.42 -22.36 28.19
CA PHE A 9 -45.63 -21.28 27.21
C PHE A 9 -44.28 -20.62 26.88
N LEU A 10 -43.46 -21.37 26.14
CA LEU A 10 -42.36 -20.84 25.34
C LEU A 10 -43.00 -20.25 24.08
N VAL A 11 -43.37 -18.97 24.12
CA VAL A 11 -43.89 -18.23 22.96
C VAL A 11 -43.10 -16.95 22.80
N LEU A 12 -42.21 -17.02 21.81
CA LEU A 12 -41.93 -15.96 20.85
C LEU A 12 -41.66 -14.56 21.41
N LEU A 13 -40.40 -14.33 21.77
CA LEU A 13 -39.76 -13.05 21.47
C LEU A 13 -38.52 -13.30 20.62
N PHE A 14 -38.76 -13.88 19.43
CA PHE A 14 -37.93 -13.56 18.27
C PHE A 14 -38.26 -12.12 17.87
N ALA A 15 -37.69 -11.17 18.61
CA ALA A 15 -37.56 -9.81 18.11
C ALA A 15 -36.58 -9.88 16.92
N SER A 16 -37.17 -10.13 15.76
CA SER A 16 -36.56 -9.92 14.46
C SER A 16 -36.13 -8.46 14.37
N CYS A 17 -34.83 -8.21 14.60
CA CYS A 17 -34.17 -7.05 14.04
C CYS A 17 -33.62 -7.48 12.69
N ASN A 18 -34.51 -7.54 11.70
CA ASN A 18 -34.10 -7.55 10.31
C ASN A 18 -33.64 -6.12 9.97
N LYS A 19 -32.42 -5.79 10.39
CA LYS A 19 -31.65 -4.74 9.72
C LYS A 19 -30.71 -5.45 8.77
N ASP A 20 -31.27 -5.93 7.66
CA ASP A 20 -30.51 -6.03 6.42
C ASP A 20 -30.23 -4.60 5.95
N GLU A 21 -29.36 -3.89 6.68
CA GLU A 21 -28.54 -2.83 6.08
C GLU A 21 -27.37 -3.52 5.39
N ASN A 22 -27.69 -4.32 4.36
CA ASN A 22 -26.77 -4.48 3.24
C ASN A 22 -26.81 -3.17 2.44
N THR A 23 -26.43 -2.07 3.10
CA THR A 23 -25.97 -0.89 2.40
C THR A 23 -24.64 -1.33 1.82
N ILE A 24 -24.67 -1.81 0.58
CA ILE A 24 -23.45 -1.97 -0.22
C ILE A 24 -22.72 -0.63 -0.08
N PRO A 25 -21.52 -0.59 0.52
CA PRO A 25 -20.79 0.66 0.67
C PRO A 25 -20.70 1.27 -0.73
N ILE A 26 -21.25 2.46 -0.92
CA ILE A 26 -21.10 3.18 -2.17
C ILE A 26 -19.60 3.45 -2.27
N SER A 27 -18.93 2.70 -3.16
CA SER A 27 -17.51 2.88 -3.41
C SER A 27 -17.29 4.32 -3.85
N GLU A 28 -16.47 5.05 -3.11
CA GLU A 28 -16.13 6.43 -3.47
C GLU A 28 -15.53 6.47 -4.87
N PRO A 29 -15.98 7.38 -5.75
CA PRO A 29 -15.46 7.47 -7.10
C PRO A 29 -13.97 7.82 -7.05
N LEU A 30 -13.20 7.22 -7.95
CA LEU A 30 -11.76 7.44 -8.00
C LEU A 30 -11.44 8.87 -8.44
N THR A 31 -10.39 9.43 -7.84
CA THR A 31 -9.89 10.79 -8.13
C THR A 31 -8.69 10.79 -9.08
N PHE A 32 -8.27 9.60 -9.55
CA PHE A 32 -7.15 9.38 -10.43
C PHE A 32 -7.49 8.29 -11.46
N GLU A 33 -6.79 8.28 -12.59
CA GLU A 33 -6.94 7.28 -13.65
C GLU A 33 -6.18 6.00 -13.31
N PRO A 34 -6.83 4.87 -12.95
CA PRO A 34 -6.14 3.69 -12.45
C PRO A 34 -5.25 3.01 -13.48
N ASN A 35 -5.57 3.18 -14.77
CA ASN A 35 -4.77 2.64 -15.87
C ASN A 35 -3.34 3.21 -15.88
N LEU A 36 -3.14 4.43 -15.35
CA LEU A 36 -1.80 5.01 -15.22
C LEU A 36 -0.94 4.26 -14.20
N LEU A 37 -1.53 3.55 -13.24
CA LEU A 37 -0.79 2.74 -12.26
C LEU A 37 -0.16 1.49 -12.89
N LEU A 38 -0.72 0.97 -13.99
CA LEU A 38 -0.43 -0.35 -14.55
C LEU A 38 0.92 -0.42 -15.30
N LYS A 39 1.99 -0.08 -14.60
CA LYS A 39 3.40 -0.11 -15.03
C LYS A 39 4.31 -0.23 -13.81
N GLY A 40 5.60 -0.41 -14.06
CA GLY A 40 6.62 -0.37 -13.01
C GLY A 40 6.95 1.08 -12.63
N TRP A 41 7.21 1.26 -11.33
CA TRP A 41 7.54 2.52 -10.70
C TRP A 41 8.76 2.33 -9.81
N SER A 42 9.57 3.36 -9.67
CA SER A 42 10.67 3.39 -8.71
C SER A 42 10.58 4.64 -7.86
N TYR A 43 10.76 4.46 -6.54
CA TYR A 43 10.87 5.56 -5.59
C TYR A 43 11.93 6.57 -6.05
N ASP A 44 11.67 7.86 -5.90
CA ASP A 44 12.59 8.91 -6.32
C ASP A 44 12.95 9.85 -5.18
N THR A 45 11.97 10.59 -4.65
CA THR A 45 12.19 11.51 -3.53
C THR A 45 11.17 11.32 -2.42
N ILE A 46 11.56 11.75 -1.22
CA ILE A 46 10.73 11.74 -0.02
C ILE A 46 10.76 13.15 0.58
N LEU A 47 9.59 13.75 0.75
CA LEU A 47 9.40 14.97 1.53
C LEU A 47 9.00 14.58 2.96
N TRP A 48 9.85 14.95 3.91
CA TRP A 48 9.65 14.72 5.34
C TRP A 48 10.01 15.98 6.13
N ASN A 49 9.08 16.46 6.96
CA ASN A 49 9.24 17.68 7.76
C ASN A 49 9.72 18.89 6.93
N GLY A 50 9.15 19.09 5.74
CA GLY A 50 9.48 20.20 4.84
C GLY A 50 10.82 20.05 4.10
N THR A 51 11.56 18.96 4.31
CA THR A 51 12.85 18.70 3.64
C THR A 51 12.70 17.58 2.62
N ILE A 52 13.25 17.78 1.42
CA ILE A 52 13.26 16.78 0.35
C ILE A 52 14.56 15.95 0.45
N TYR A 53 14.40 14.64 0.40
CA TYR A 53 15.46 13.64 0.42
C TYR A 53 15.42 12.77 -0.83
N LEU A 54 16.56 12.22 -1.22
CA LEU A 54 16.61 11.11 -2.17
C LEU A 54 16.18 9.82 -1.47
N TYR A 55 15.39 8.99 -2.15
CA TYR A 55 15.18 7.63 -1.70
C TYR A 55 16.51 6.85 -1.75
N ASP A 56 16.82 6.12 -0.68
CA ASP A 56 18.06 5.38 -0.52
C ASP A 56 18.05 4.08 -1.34
N HIS A 57 18.28 4.15 -2.64
CA HIS A 57 18.49 2.93 -3.44
C HIS A 57 19.81 2.27 -3.11
N ASN A 58 19.88 0.94 -3.22
CA ASN A 58 21.15 0.25 -3.11
C ASN A 58 22.08 0.66 -4.28
N PRO A 59 23.23 1.30 -4.02
CA PRO A 59 24.01 1.97 -5.05
C PRO A 59 24.66 1.03 -6.07
N ASP A 60 24.87 -0.23 -5.70
CA ASP A 60 25.52 -1.24 -6.55
C ASP A 60 24.51 -2.03 -7.41
N CYS A 61 23.22 -1.74 -7.24
CA CYS A 61 22.13 -2.50 -7.84
C CYS A 61 21.24 -1.63 -8.74
N ASN A 62 20.24 -2.29 -9.33
CA ASN A 62 19.07 -1.64 -9.87
C ASN A 62 18.33 -0.86 -8.76
N ARG A 63 17.47 0.08 -9.15
CA ARG A 63 16.63 0.81 -8.18
C ARG A 63 15.62 -0.13 -7.53
N ASP A 64 15.29 0.11 -6.26
CA ASP A 64 14.09 -0.46 -5.64
C ASP A 64 12.86 -0.02 -6.45
N TYR A 65 11.94 -0.94 -6.68
CA TYR A 65 10.81 -0.73 -7.58
C TYR A 65 9.54 -1.42 -7.08
N PHE A 66 8.41 -0.95 -7.57
CA PHE A 66 7.11 -1.55 -7.33
C PHE A 66 6.23 -1.45 -8.57
N GLY A 67 5.16 -2.23 -8.63
CA GLY A 67 4.25 -2.23 -9.76
C GLY A 67 2.85 -2.71 -9.38
N PHE A 68 1.88 -2.23 -10.16
CA PHE A 68 0.48 -2.63 -10.06
C PHE A 68 0.12 -3.45 -11.29
N ARG A 69 -0.53 -4.59 -11.06
CA ARG A 69 -1.01 -5.49 -12.11
C ARG A 69 -2.51 -5.67 -11.98
N ASN A 70 -3.15 -5.83 -13.12
CA ASN A 70 -4.58 -6.13 -13.22
C ASN A 70 -4.91 -6.93 -14.48
N ASN A 71 -4.03 -7.86 -14.84
CA ASN A 71 -4.23 -8.80 -15.94
C ASN A 71 -4.79 -10.13 -15.42
N GLU A 72 -5.32 -10.94 -16.33
CA GLU A 72 -5.73 -12.31 -16.02
C GLU A 72 -4.58 -13.07 -15.33
N GLY A 73 -4.90 -13.76 -14.23
CA GLY A 73 -3.93 -14.44 -13.37
C GLY A 73 -3.16 -13.56 -12.38
N GLN A 74 -3.23 -12.23 -12.48
CA GLN A 74 -2.57 -11.27 -11.56
C GLN A 74 -3.51 -10.08 -11.26
N VAL A 75 -4.78 -10.40 -10.99
CA VAL A 75 -5.84 -9.43 -10.74
C VAL A 75 -5.56 -8.70 -9.43
N TYR A 76 -5.55 -7.36 -9.47
CA TYR A 76 -5.25 -6.50 -8.33
C TYR A 76 -3.95 -6.86 -7.58
N GLN A 77 -2.93 -7.36 -8.28
CA GLN A 77 -1.66 -7.73 -7.66
C GLN A 77 -0.71 -6.53 -7.60
N PHE A 78 -0.22 -6.22 -6.40
CA PHE A 78 0.88 -5.30 -6.16
C PHE A 78 2.14 -6.11 -5.89
N GLU A 79 3.27 -5.66 -6.42
CA GLU A 79 4.57 -6.27 -6.22
C GLU A 79 5.58 -5.15 -5.91
N GLU A 80 6.30 -5.26 -4.80
CA GLU A 80 7.43 -4.40 -4.45
C GLU A 80 8.69 -5.26 -4.36
N THR A 81 9.79 -4.81 -4.97
CA THR A 81 11.09 -5.45 -4.91
C THR A 81 12.14 -4.46 -4.42
N ASN A 82 12.91 -4.90 -3.43
CA ASN A 82 13.95 -4.09 -2.79
C ASN A 82 15.28 -4.85 -2.76
N PHE A 83 16.38 -4.15 -3.05
CA PHE A 83 17.73 -4.72 -3.04
C PHE A 83 18.37 -4.57 -1.66
N THR A 84 18.65 -5.68 -0.98
CA THR A 84 19.00 -5.71 0.45
C THR A 84 20.50 -5.73 0.74
N ASN A 85 21.35 -6.00 -0.25
CA ASN A 85 22.80 -6.03 -0.09
C ASN A 85 23.54 -5.72 -1.40
N SER A 86 24.87 -5.53 -1.34
CA SER A 86 25.72 -5.21 -2.49
C SER A 86 25.81 -6.33 -3.53
N TYR A 87 25.37 -7.54 -3.21
CA TYR A 87 25.22 -8.65 -4.16
C TYR A 87 23.87 -8.63 -4.87
N CYS A 88 23.07 -7.59 -4.66
CA CYS A 88 21.75 -7.41 -5.24
C CYS A 88 20.77 -8.54 -4.94
N SER A 89 20.87 -9.11 -3.73
CA SER A 89 19.80 -9.97 -3.21
C SER A 89 18.51 -9.15 -3.05
N THR A 90 17.38 -9.75 -3.40
CA THR A 90 16.08 -9.08 -3.39
C THR A 90 15.21 -9.55 -2.25
N ASN A 91 14.43 -8.63 -1.67
CA ASN A 91 13.22 -8.96 -0.92
C ASN A 91 12.02 -8.51 -1.75
N THR A 92 11.05 -9.39 -1.94
CA THR A 92 9.86 -9.13 -2.75
C THR A 92 8.60 -9.29 -1.90
N THR A 93 7.77 -8.25 -1.88
CA THR A 93 6.48 -8.23 -1.21
C THR A 93 5.38 -8.29 -2.28
N VAL A 94 4.43 -9.22 -2.12
CA VAL A 94 3.25 -9.34 -2.99
C VAL A 94 2.01 -9.11 -2.16
N LEU A 95 1.16 -8.18 -2.59
CA LEU A 95 -0.08 -7.79 -1.90
C LEU A 95 -1.23 -7.69 -2.91
N ARG A 96 -2.46 -7.69 -2.39
CA ARG A 96 -3.62 -7.25 -3.17
C ARG A 96 -3.78 -5.75 -3.00
N TRP A 97 -4.02 -5.00 -4.06
CA TRP A 97 -4.30 -3.56 -4.00
C TRP A 97 -5.74 -3.26 -4.40
N GLU A 98 -6.38 -2.29 -3.75
CA GLU A 98 -7.72 -1.83 -4.12
C GLU A 98 -7.79 -0.31 -4.12
N PRO A 99 -8.19 0.32 -5.23
CA PRO A 99 -8.37 1.76 -5.31
C PRO A 99 -9.74 2.16 -4.75
N ILE A 100 -9.79 3.15 -3.86
CA ILE A 100 -11.03 3.70 -3.28
C ILE A 100 -10.84 5.21 -3.10
N GLY A 101 -11.67 6.04 -3.73
CA GLY A 101 -11.53 7.50 -3.65
C GLY A 101 -10.16 8.00 -4.15
N ASN A 102 -9.40 8.66 -3.29
CA ASN A 102 -7.99 9.03 -3.53
C ASN A 102 -7.01 8.11 -2.80
N HIS A 103 -7.39 6.90 -2.44
CA HIS A 103 -6.54 5.95 -1.74
C HIS A 103 -6.31 4.67 -2.54
N ILE A 104 -5.20 4.01 -2.27
CA ILE A 104 -4.94 2.61 -2.64
C ILE A 104 -4.68 1.85 -1.35
N ASN A 105 -5.56 0.92 -1.03
CA ASN A 105 -5.42 0.04 0.12
C ASN A 105 -4.64 -1.22 -0.27
N PHE A 106 -3.72 -1.65 0.59
CA PHE A 106 -2.95 -2.87 0.39
C PHE A 106 -3.34 -3.93 1.41
N TYR A 107 -3.49 -5.17 0.95
CA TYR A 107 -3.95 -6.29 1.76
C TYR A 107 -3.02 -7.49 1.65
N PHE A 108 -2.75 -8.12 2.79
CA PHE A 108 -2.12 -9.44 2.86
C PHE A 108 -3.18 -10.48 3.20
N GLY A 109 -3.81 -11.06 2.17
CA GLY A 109 -5.04 -11.84 2.34
C GLY A 109 -6.23 -10.93 2.65
N THR A 110 -6.80 -11.08 3.84
CA THR A 110 -7.93 -10.26 4.34
C THR A 110 -7.54 -8.99 5.09
N PRO A 111 -6.50 -8.95 5.97
CA PRO A 111 -6.15 -7.71 6.66
C PRO A 111 -5.57 -6.66 5.71
N LYS A 112 -6.01 -5.41 5.88
CA LYS A 112 -5.35 -4.23 5.33
C LYS A 112 -4.04 -4.01 6.09
N VAL A 113 -2.93 -3.93 5.37
CA VAL A 113 -1.58 -3.80 5.94
C VAL A 113 -0.93 -2.46 5.63
N ASP A 114 -1.39 -1.76 4.60
CA ASP A 114 -0.86 -0.45 4.22
C ASP A 114 -1.86 0.36 3.39
N GLU A 115 -1.54 1.63 3.15
CA GLU A 115 -2.32 2.55 2.31
C GLU A 115 -1.44 3.61 1.67
N PHE A 116 -1.69 3.90 0.39
CA PHE A 116 -1.20 5.11 -0.26
C PHE A 116 -2.34 6.09 -0.43
N GLN A 117 -2.17 7.34 -0.01
CA GLN A 117 -3.06 8.44 -0.37
C GLN A 117 -2.51 9.14 -1.63
N ILE A 118 -3.22 9.03 -2.74
CA ILE A 118 -2.83 9.58 -4.03
C ILE A 118 -2.98 11.10 -4.02
N ILE A 119 -1.89 11.79 -4.32
CA ILE A 119 -1.84 13.26 -4.45
C ILE A 119 -1.91 13.65 -5.94
N SER A 120 -1.14 12.97 -6.79
CA SER A 120 -1.13 13.19 -8.23
C SER A 120 -0.59 11.96 -8.95
N LEU A 121 -1.24 11.57 -10.04
CA LEU A 121 -0.80 10.47 -10.90
C LEU A 121 -0.83 10.92 -12.37
N THR A 122 0.33 10.86 -13.01
CA THR A 122 0.51 11.18 -14.43
C THR A 122 1.31 10.05 -15.09
N ASP A 123 1.57 10.16 -16.39
CA ASP A 123 2.38 9.16 -17.08
C ASP A 123 3.83 9.06 -16.58
N ASN A 124 4.38 10.17 -16.07
CA ASN A 124 5.81 10.30 -15.76
C ASN A 124 6.11 10.52 -14.28
N LEU A 125 5.07 10.74 -13.46
CA LEU A 125 5.23 11.05 -12.05
C LEU A 125 4.04 10.52 -11.28
N PHE A 126 4.35 9.76 -10.23
CA PHE A 126 3.39 9.31 -9.24
C PHE A 126 3.76 9.92 -7.89
N THR A 127 2.87 10.75 -7.34
CA THR A 127 3.03 11.39 -6.03
C THR A 127 1.94 10.90 -5.09
N PHE A 128 2.34 10.40 -3.93
CA PHE A 128 1.43 9.86 -2.93
C PHE A 128 1.96 10.09 -1.52
N ALA A 129 1.08 10.08 -0.54
CA ALA A 129 1.44 10.12 0.86
C ALA A 129 1.28 8.76 1.54
N ILE A 130 2.10 8.53 2.56
CA ILE A 130 2.00 7.40 3.49
C ILE A 130 2.17 7.89 4.93
N ASP A 131 1.53 7.20 5.86
CA ASP A 131 1.71 7.40 7.30
C ASP A 131 2.32 6.15 7.94
N ARG A 132 3.60 6.21 8.30
CA ARG A 132 4.34 5.08 8.88
C ARG A 132 5.21 5.50 10.05
N ASP A 133 5.32 4.62 11.05
CA ASP A 133 6.23 4.77 12.18
C ASP A 133 7.63 4.27 11.77
N ILE A 134 8.42 5.17 11.21
CA ILE A 134 9.72 4.90 10.59
C ILE A 134 10.81 4.76 11.65
N ASP A 135 10.75 5.57 12.71
CA ASP A 135 11.74 5.57 13.80
C ASP A 135 11.37 4.63 14.96
N LYS A 136 10.20 3.97 14.89
CA LYS A 136 9.68 3.02 15.86
C LYS A 136 9.39 3.65 17.22
N ASN A 137 9.04 4.93 17.26
CA ASN A 137 8.66 5.64 18.48
C ASN A 137 7.17 5.46 18.83
N GLY A 138 6.39 4.78 17.98
CA GLY A 138 4.95 4.55 18.14
C GLY A 138 4.06 5.63 17.52
N LYS A 139 4.63 6.69 16.95
CA LYS A 139 3.92 7.71 16.16
C LYS A 139 4.24 7.50 14.69
N LYS A 140 3.25 7.79 13.85
CA LYS A 140 3.44 7.73 12.40
C LYS A 140 3.96 9.07 11.90
N GLU A 141 4.99 9.02 11.07
CA GLU A 141 5.44 10.14 10.25
C GLU A 141 4.62 10.19 8.97
N HIS A 142 4.18 11.40 8.62
CA HIS A 142 3.59 11.69 7.33
C HIS A 142 4.69 11.96 6.30
N LEU A 143 4.70 11.17 5.23
CA LEU A 143 5.69 11.26 4.17
C LEU A 143 4.98 11.49 2.84
N ILE A 144 5.48 12.44 2.04
CA ILE A 144 5.07 12.59 0.63
C ILE A 144 6.17 12.03 -0.25
N ILE A 145 5.82 11.09 -1.11
CA ILE A 145 6.74 10.31 -1.92
C ILE A 145 6.49 10.62 -3.39
N THR A 146 7.57 10.79 -4.15
CA THR A 146 7.51 10.75 -5.61
C THR A 146 8.10 9.44 -6.13
N ALA A 147 7.49 8.91 -7.18
CA ALA A 147 7.99 7.78 -7.94
C ALA A 147 7.94 8.10 -9.44
N ILE A 148 8.89 7.53 -10.18
CA ILE A 148 9.04 7.70 -11.63
C ILE A 148 8.87 6.35 -12.33
N PRO A 149 8.42 6.32 -13.60
CA PRO A 149 8.31 5.08 -14.35
C PRO A 149 9.64 4.33 -14.38
N TYR A 150 9.58 3.01 -14.21
CA TYR A 150 10.76 2.16 -14.14
C TYR A 150 10.45 0.76 -14.66
N ASP A 151 11.28 0.28 -15.59
CA ASP A 151 11.19 -1.08 -16.11
C ASP A 151 12.46 -1.85 -15.72
N PRO A 152 12.40 -2.76 -14.72
CA PRO A 152 13.57 -3.50 -14.25
C PRO A 152 14.12 -4.51 -15.27
N TYR A 153 13.35 -4.90 -16.29
CA TYR A 153 13.74 -5.89 -17.30
C TYR A 153 14.40 -5.24 -18.52
N ASN A 154 14.10 -3.96 -18.77
CA ASN A 154 14.75 -3.15 -19.81
C ASN A 154 15.76 -2.14 -19.24
N SER A 155 16.07 -2.17 -17.93
CA SER A 155 16.97 -1.22 -17.26
C SER A 155 18.47 -1.52 -17.41
N TYR A 156 18.90 -2.28 -18.43
CA TYR A 156 20.33 -2.55 -18.67
C TYR A 156 21.13 -1.23 -18.69
N GLY A 157 21.94 -1.00 -17.66
CA GLY A 157 22.82 0.16 -17.54
C GLY A 157 22.31 1.33 -16.69
N VAL A 158 21.10 1.27 -16.12
CA VAL A 158 20.61 2.34 -15.21
C VAL A 158 21.03 2.05 -13.77
N LYS A 159 22.33 2.23 -13.48
CA LYS A 159 22.77 2.43 -12.09
C LYS A 159 22.00 3.62 -11.52
N ALA A 160 21.58 3.55 -10.26
CA ALA A 160 20.90 4.67 -9.59
C ALA A 160 21.76 5.94 -9.76
N LYS A 161 21.35 6.86 -10.66
CA LYS A 161 22.04 8.13 -10.84
C LYS A 161 21.86 8.93 -9.55
N LYS A 162 22.94 9.12 -8.80
CA LYS A 162 22.98 10.07 -7.67
C LYS A 162 22.78 11.48 -8.22
N ASN A 163 21.59 12.04 -8.09
CA ASN A 163 21.39 13.48 -8.27
C ASN A 163 22.15 14.21 -7.15
N GLN A 164 22.98 15.20 -7.51
CA GLN A 164 24.16 15.57 -6.74
C GLN A 164 24.00 16.59 -5.59
N ASN A 165 22.80 16.98 -5.13
CA ASN A 165 22.69 18.02 -4.07
C ASN A 165 21.71 17.70 -2.91
N LEU A 166 21.08 16.52 -2.90
CA LEU A 166 20.11 16.16 -1.86
C LEU A 166 20.68 15.12 -0.90
N LYS A 167 20.26 15.18 0.36
CA LYS A 167 20.59 14.15 1.37
C LYS A 167 19.79 12.88 1.09
N ILE A 168 20.38 11.73 1.41
CA ILE A 168 19.70 10.44 1.38
C ILE A 168 18.75 10.36 2.58
N PHE A 169 17.54 9.85 2.36
CA PHE A 169 16.56 9.62 3.43
C PHE A 169 17.08 8.53 4.38
N PRO A 170 16.99 8.70 5.71
CA PRO A 170 17.72 7.86 6.66
C PRO A 170 17.11 6.47 6.89
N ALA A 171 16.01 6.12 6.22
CA ALA A 171 15.30 4.87 6.42
C ALA A 171 14.75 4.29 5.12
N LYS A 172 14.48 3.00 5.11
CA LYS A 172 13.82 2.33 3.99
C LYS A 172 12.30 2.34 4.17
N LEU A 173 11.57 2.51 3.07
CA LEU A 173 10.11 2.54 3.04
C LEU A 173 9.48 1.17 2.72
N HIS A 174 10.10 0.07 3.09
CA HIS A 174 9.59 -1.26 2.73
C HIS A 174 8.25 -1.54 3.41
N ILE A 175 7.30 -2.12 2.66
CA ILE A 175 6.07 -2.64 3.26
C ILE A 175 6.44 -3.93 3.99
N ASN A 176 6.53 -3.84 5.32
CA ASN A 176 6.91 -4.97 6.16
C ASN A 176 5.67 -5.79 6.54
N ASN A 177 5.63 -7.05 6.13
CA ASN A 177 4.63 -8.04 6.56
C ASN A 177 4.85 -8.54 8.02
N SER A 178 5.75 -7.94 8.78
CA SER A 178 6.28 -8.51 10.04
C SER A 178 5.46 -8.19 11.31
N LYS A 179 4.18 -7.81 11.18
CA LYS A 179 3.24 -7.78 12.30
C LYS A 179 1.90 -8.37 11.90
N ILE A 180 1.85 -9.69 11.87
CA ILE A 180 0.65 -10.48 12.20
C ILE A 180 0.99 -11.24 13.48
#